data_AF-A0A0C2W696-F1
#
_entry.id   AF-A0A0C2W696-F1
#
_cell.length_a   1.000
_cell.length_b   1.000
_cell.length_c   1.000
_cell.angle_alpha   90.00
_cell.angle_beta   90.00
_cell.angle_gamma   90.00
#
_symmetry.space_group_name_H-M   'P 1'
#
loop_
_entity.id
_entity.type
_entity.pdbx_description
1 polymer ?
#
loop_
_entity_poly.entity_id
_entity_poly.type
_entity_poly.pdbx_seq_one_letter_code
_entity_poly.pdbx_strand_id
1 'polypeptide(L)'
;MAHWRAIPRNIFEAMKEGKTVLKQKTLDGVFELKVPKMFTKETLLDVVTKFIVCDDQALLLADKPTLRNCLVIMRPKMRQNELPSSYEVSMHLHNKFVDWMKQLKAVIAV
;
A
#
# COMPACT_ATOMS: atom_id res chain seq x y z
N MET A 1 17.56 -37.56 -4.48
CA MET A 1 17.54 -36.47 -5.49
C MET A 1 18.48 -35.38 -5.03
N ALA A 2 19.36 -34.90 -5.90
CA ALA A 2 20.48 -34.05 -5.48
C ALA A 2 20.05 -32.57 -5.37
N HIS A 3 20.08 -32.04 -4.15
CA HIS A 3 19.62 -30.70 -3.75
C HIS A 3 20.33 -29.51 -4.45
N TRP A 4 21.47 -29.75 -5.10
CA TRP A 4 22.30 -28.71 -5.71
C TRP A 4 21.73 -28.11 -7.02
N ARG A 5 20.75 -28.77 -7.67
CA ARG A 5 20.13 -28.24 -8.91
C ARG A 5 19.20 -27.04 -8.68
N ALA A 6 18.77 -26.79 -7.44
CA ALA A 6 17.89 -25.67 -7.10
C ALA A 6 18.64 -24.36 -6.82
N ILE A 7 19.97 -24.39 -6.79
CA ILE A 7 20.79 -23.20 -6.52
C ILE A 7 21.21 -22.59 -7.87
N PRO A 8 20.91 -21.30 -8.13
CA PRO A 8 21.44 -20.59 -9.29
C PRO A 8 22.97 -20.73 -9.40
N ARG A 9 23.49 -21.04 -10.60
CA ARG A 9 24.91 -21.43 -10.81
C ARG A 9 25.90 -20.39 -10.29
N ASN A 10 25.59 -19.11 -10.46
CA ASN A 10 26.39 -17.99 -9.96
C ASN A 10 26.57 -18.00 -8.43
N ILE A 11 25.54 -18.40 -7.68
CA ILE A 11 25.59 -18.51 -6.21
C ILE A 11 26.38 -19.76 -5.82
N PHE A 12 26.18 -20.86 -6.54
CA PHE A 12 26.88 -22.12 -6.28
C PHE A 12 28.39 -22.01 -6.52
N GLU A 13 28.81 -21.34 -7.60
CA GLU A 13 30.22 -21.07 -7.91
C GLU A 13 30.85 -20.15 -6.84
N ALA A 14 30.15 -19.10 -6.42
CA ALA A 14 30.62 -18.22 -5.34
C ALA A 14 30.75 -18.96 -3.99
N MET A 15 29.82 -19.87 -3.66
CA MET A 15 29.89 -20.73 -2.48
C MET A 15 31.07 -21.70 -2.55
N LYS A 16 31.35 -22.27 -3.73
CA LYS A 16 32.48 -23.19 -3.95
C LYS A 16 33.84 -22.48 -3.86
N GLU A 17 33.89 -21.22 -4.27
CA GLU A 17 35.08 -20.35 -4.16
C GLU A 17 35.28 -19.74 -2.76
N GLY A 18 34.42 -20.07 -1.79
CA GLY A 18 34.51 -19.55 -0.42
C GLY A 18 34.21 -18.04 -0.31
N LYS A 19 33.68 -17.43 -1.37
CA LYS A 19 33.29 -16.01 -1.37
C LYS A 19 31.97 -15.87 -0.61
N THR A 20 31.90 -14.89 0.28
CA THR A 20 30.67 -14.58 1.01
C THR A 20 29.57 -14.21 0.02
N VAL A 21 28.57 -15.09 -0.13
CA VAL A 21 27.35 -14.78 -0.86
C VAL A 21 26.77 -13.51 -0.24
N LEU A 22 26.56 -12.47 -1.05
CA LEU A 22 26.03 -11.20 -0.59
C LEU A 22 24.78 -11.47 0.24
N LYS A 23 24.86 -11.24 1.56
CA LYS A 23 23.70 -11.33 2.44
C LYS A 23 22.67 -10.35 1.91
N GLN A 24 21.44 -10.83 1.73
CA GLN A 24 20.31 -9.97 1.40
C GLN A 24 20.32 -8.78 2.37
N LYS A 25 20.54 -7.58 1.83
CA LYS A 25 20.46 -6.35 2.62
C LYS A 25 19.00 -6.12 2.98
N THR A 26 18.76 -5.54 4.14
CA THR A 26 17.42 -5.04 4.46
C THR A 26 17.05 -3.95 3.46
N LEU A 27 15.76 -3.80 3.17
CA LEU A 27 15.27 -2.82 2.19
C LEU A 27 15.43 -1.36 2.65
N ASP A 28 16.02 -1.15 3.83
CA ASP A 28 16.30 0.14 4.44
C ASP A 28 17.22 0.95 3.50
N GLY A 29 16.68 2.00 2.88
CA GLY A 29 17.39 2.88 1.96
C GLY A 29 17.23 2.57 0.47
N VAL A 30 16.57 1.47 0.09
CA VAL A 30 16.15 1.24 -1.32
C VAL A 30 14.84 1.98 -1.61
N PHE A 31 13.99 2.08 -0.60
CA PHE A 31 12.74 2.82 -0.67
C PHE A 31 12.82 4.03 0.26
N GLU A 32 12.53 5.21 -0.27
CA GLU A 32 12.13 6.35 0.55
C GLU A 32 10.77 6.03 1.17
N LEU A 33 10.78 5.39 2.33
CA LEU A 33 9.58 5.25 3.15
C LEU A 33 9.20 6.66 3.61
N LYS A 34 8.23 7.27 2.93
CA LYS A 34 7.48 8.41 3.48
C LYS A 34 6.70 7.90 4.68
N VAL A 35 7.37 7.83 5.84
CA VAL A 35 6.74 7.45 7.10
C VAL A 35 5.57 8.41 7.33
N PRO A 36 4.32 7.93 7.45
CA PRO A 36 3.18 8.81 7.64
C PRO A 36 3.34 9.62 8.92
N LYS A 37 3.25 10.94 8.78
CA LYS A 37 3.30 11.92 9.85
C LYS A 37 1.95 11.87 10.59
N MET A 38 1.90 11.03 11.63
CA MET A 38 0.72 10.75 12.48
C MET A 38 -0.45 10.07 11.74
N PHE A 39 -0.98 9.01 12.35
CA PHE A 39 -2.22 8.39 11.88
C PHE A 39 -3.39 9.34 12.13
N THR A 40 -4.18 9.61 11.10
CA THR A 40 -5.51 10.23 11.22
C THR A 40 -6.53 9.40 10.45
N LYS A 41 -7.80 9.43 10.86
CA LYS A 41 -8.88 8.73 10.14
C LYS A 41 -8.96 9.20 8.68
N GLU A 42 -8.80 10.50 8.45
CA GLU A 42 -8.86 11.12 7.13
C GLU A 42 -7.70 10.67 6.22
N THR A 43 -6.48 10.56 6.75
CA THR A 43 -5.34 10.06 5.97
C THR A 43 -5.51 8.60 5.60
N LEU A 44 -6.05 7.78 6.52
CA LEU A 44 -6.38 6.40 6.19
C LEU A 44 -7.45 6.32 5.10
N LEU A 45 -8.51 7.12 5.20
CA LEU A 45 -9.57 7.16 4.19
C LEU A 45 -9.00 7.56 2.83
N ASP A 46 -8.16 8.59 2.76
CA ASP A 46 -7.48 9.00 1.52
C ASP A 46 -6.61 7.89 0.92
N VAL A 47 -5.81 7.21 1.74
CA VAL A 47 -4.92 6.13 1.29
C VAL A 47 -5.74 4.93 0.80
N VAL A 48 -6.78 4.54 1.52
CA VAL A 48 -7.64 3.41 1.12
C VAL A 48 -8.45 3.75 -0.14
N THR A 49 -8.97 4.97 -0.27
CA THR A 49 -9.63 5.42 -1.50
C THR A 49 -8.67 5.39 -2.69
N LYS A 50 -7.44 5.88 -2.53
CA LYS A 50 -6.42 5.83 -3.60
C LYS A 50 -6.06 4.40 -3.96
N PHE A 51 -5.84 3.52 -2.97
CA PHE A 51 -5.58 2.11 -3.21
C PHE A 51 -6.69 1.47 -4.04
N ILE A 52 -7.95 1.70 -3.66
CA ILE A 52 -9.09 1.11 -4.37
C ILE A 52 -9.20 1.63 -5.80
N VAL A 53 -9.05 2.94 -6.01
CA VAL A 53 -9.24 3.57 -7.33
C VAL A 53 -8.04 3.34 -8.26
N CYS A 54 -6.81 3.47 -7.76
CA CYS A 54 -5.61 3.33 -8.57
C CYS A 54 -5.34 1.87 -8.98
N ASP A 55 -5.72 0.90 -8.14
CA ASP A 55 -5.54 -0.52 -8.43
C ASP A 55 -6.81 -1.18 -9.02
N ASP A 56 -7.78 -0.38 -9.49
CA ASP A 56 -9.05 -0.83 -10.10
C ASP A 56 -9.78 -1.90 -9.27
N GLN A 57 -9.89 -1.66 -7.97
CA GLN A 57 -10.56 -2.55 -7.04
C GLN A 57 -12.03 -2.17 -6.87
N ALA A 58 -12.87 -3.15 -6.53
CA ALA A 58 -14.26 -2.89 -6.18
C ALA A 58 -14.38 -2.07 -4.89
N LEU A 59 -15.28 -1.08 -4.83
CA LEU A 59 -15.54 -0.27 -3.62
C LEU A 59 -15.91 -1.11 -2.39
N LEU A 60 -16.57 -2.26 -2.61
CA LEU A 60 -16.94 -3.21 -1.56
C LEU A 60 -15.71 -3.80 -0.83
N LEU A 61 -14.52 -3.72 -1.42
CA LEU A 61 -13.28 -4.16 -0.81
C LEU A 61 -13.01 -3.45 0.53
N ALA A 62 -13.45 -2.19 0.69
CA ALA A 62 -13.33 -1.44 1.94
C ALA A 62 -14.03 -2.13 3.11
N ASP A 63 -15.20 -2.72 2.87
CA ASP A 63 -15.97 -3.44 3.89
C ASP A 63 -15.50 -4.88 4.09
N LYS A 64 -14.64 -5.39 3.21
CA LYS A 64 -14.19 -6.79 3.25
C LYS A 64 -13.44 -7.07 4.57
N PRO A 65 -13.84 -8.08 5.34
CA PRO A 65 -13.19 -8.43 6.61
C PRO A 65 -11.69 -8.68 6.45
N THR A 66 -11.25 -9.23 5.32
CA THR A 66 -9.83 -9.47 5.03
C THR A 66 -9.02 -8.19 5.06
N LEU A 67 -9.48 -7.12 4.37
CA LEU A 67 -8.78 -5.84 4.34
C LEU A 67 -8.81 -5.18 5.73
N ARG A 68 -9.97 -5.19 6.39
CA ARG A 68 -10.13 -4.62 7.73
C ARG A 68 -9.24 -5.32 8.76
N ASN A 69 -9.12 -6.64 8.69
CA ASN A 69 -8.21 -7.41 9.53
C ASN A 69 -6.74 -7.03 9.27
N CYS A 70 -6.34 -6.87 8.00
CA CYS A 70 -4.99 -6.38 7.67
C CYS A 70 -4.73 -4.99 8.28
N LEU A 71 -5.69 -4.06 8.19
CA LEU A 71 -5.59 -2.73 8.80
C LEU A 71 -5.45 -2.80 10.33
N VAL A 72 -6.23 -3.68 10.98
CA VAL A 72 -6.17 -3.89 12.43
C VAL A 72 -4.86 -4.56 12.86
N ILE A 73 -4.33 -5.51 12.09
CA ILE A 73 -3.02 -6.12 12.37
C ILE A 73 -1.90 -5.08 12.24
N MET A 74 -1.96 -4.22 11.21
CA MET A 74 -1.01 -3.12 11.05
C MET A 74 -1.10 -2.10 12.21
N ARG A 75 -2.27 -1.94 12.83
CA ARG A 75 -2.44 -1.09 14.02
C ARG A 75 -3.48 -1.64 15.01
N PRO A 76 -3.06 -2.44 16.01
CA PRO A 76 -3.99 -3.12 16.92
C PRO A 76 -4.89 -2.22 17.77
N LYS A 77 -4.48 -0.96 18.00
CA LYS A 77 -5.25 0.03 18.77
C LYS A 77 -6.31 0.76 17.94
N MET A 78 -6.47 0.39 16.66
CA MET A 78 -7.42 1.01 15.76
C MET A 78 -8.86 0.65 16.15
N ARG A 79 -9.74 1.65 16.21
CA ARG A 79 -11.14 1.45 16.57
C ARG A 79 -11.99 1.13 15.33
N GLN A 80 -13.13 0.46 15.54
CA GLN A 80 -14.03 0.09 14.44
C GLN A 80 -14.57 1.29 13.65
N ASN A 81 -14.77 2.44 14.31
CA ASN A 81 -15.22 3.68 13.69
C ASN A 81 -14.12 4.42 12.90
N GLU A 82 -12.86 4.00 13.03
CA GLU A 82 -11.73 4.53 12.27
C GLU A 82 -11.53 3.75 10.96
N LEU A 83 -12.13 2.56 10.82
CA LEU A 83 -12.04 1.77 9.60
C LEU A 83 -12.94 2.37 8.52
N PRO A 84 -12.42 2.57 7.30
CA PRO A 84 -13.22 3.09 6.21
C PRO A 84 -14.27 2.08 5.77
N SER A 85 -15.49 2.55 5.60
CA SER A 85 -16.57 1.80 4.94
C SER A 85 -16.61 2.05 3.43
N SER A 86 -17.25 1.16 2.67
CA SER A 86 -17.45 1.38 1.22
C SER A 86 -18.20 2.69 0.93
N TYR A 87 -19.17 3.04 1.77
CA TYR A 87 -19.89 4.31 1.68
C TYR A 87 -18.97 5.52 1.89
N GLU A 88 -18.14 5.52 2.95
CA GLU A 88 -17.19 6.61 3.21
C GLU A 88 -16.19 6.75 2.06
N VAL A 89 -15.70 5.63 1.50
CA VAL A 89 -14.80 5.64 0.34
C VAL A 89 -15.48 6.25 -0.88
N SER A 90 -16.72 5.81 -1.19
CA SER A 90 -17.49 6.33 -2.33
C SER A 90 -17.77 7.83 -2.19
N MET A 91 -18.17 8.26 -1.00
CA MET A 91 -18.45 9.67 -0.71
C MET A 91 -17.18 10.52 -0.80
N HIS A 92 -16.07 10.03 -0.26
CA HIS A 92 -14.78 10.71 -0.34
C HIS A 92 -14.31 10.88 -1.78
N LEU A 93 -14.47 9.83 -2.60
CA LEU A 93 -14.15 9.87 -4.03
C LEU A 93 -15.02 10.90 -4.77
N HIS A 94 -16.34 10.89 -4.52
CA HIS A 94 -17.26 11.85 -5.13
C HIS A 94 -16.88 13.30 -4.77
N ASN A 95 -16.61 13.59 -3.50
CA ASN A 95 -16.22 14.92 -3.05
C ASN A 95 -14.92 15.37 -3.72
N LYS A 96 -13.91 14.50 -3.80
CA LYS A 96 -12.66 14.80 -4.50
C LYS A 96 -12.86 15.09 -5.98
N PHE A 97 -13.72 14.32 -6.64
CA PHE A 97 -14.06 14.56 -8.04
C PHE A 97 -14.75 15.92 -8.23
N VAL A 98 -15.72 16.24 -7.38
CA VAL A 98 -16.43 17.54 -7.42
C VAL A 98 -15.46 18.70 -7.21
N ASP A 99 -14.56 18.59 -6.24
CA ASP A 99 -13.59 19.65 -5.96
C ASP A 99 -12.57 19.81 -7.10
N TRP A 100 -12.12 18.71 -7.70
CA TRP A 100 -11.28 18.75 -8.90
C TRP A 100 -11.99 19.41 -10.08
N MET A 101 -13.27 19.07 -10.31
CA MET A 101 -14.07 19.71 -11.37
C MET A 101 -14.26 21.21 -11.15
N LYS A 102 -14.43 21.66 -9.90
CA LYS A 102 -14.48 23.10 -9.58
C LYS A 102 -13.16 23.79 -9.91
N GLN A 103 -12.04 23.20 -9.52
CA GLN A 103 -10.70 23.73 -9.83
C GLN A 103 -10.47 23.81 -11.34
N LEU A 104 -10.83 22.74 -12.07
CA LEU A 104 -10.67 22.69 -13.52
C LEU A 104 -11.51 23.75 -14.24
N LYS A 105 -12.77 23.97 -13.81
CA LYS A 105 -13.60 25.06 -14.33
C LYS A 105 -12.99 26.43 -14.07
N ALA A 106 -12.41 26.64 -12.89
CA ALA A 106 -11.74 27.91 -12.56
C ALA A 106 -10.51 28.15 -13.45
N VAL A 107 -9.75 27.11 -13.79
CA VAL A 107 -8.60 27.20 -14.71
C VAL A 107 -9.02 27.50 -16.14
N ILE A 108 -10.13 26.90 -16.62
CA ILE A 108 -10.61 27.10 -17.99
C ILE A 108 -11.28 28.47 -18.18
N ALA A 109 -11.88 29.04 -17.13
CA ALA A 109 -12.56 30.33 -17.20
C ALA A 109 -11.61 31.54 -17.24
N VAL A 110 -10.29 31.30 -17.13
CA VAL A 110 -9.21 32.29 -17.29
C VAL A 110 -8.70 32.25 -18.72
#